data_AF-A0A925QKN1-F1
#
_entry.id   AF-A0A925QKN1-F1
#
_cell.length_a   1.000
_cell.length_b   1.000
_cell.length_c   1.000
_cell.angle_alpha   90.00
_cell.angle_beta   90.00
_cell.angle_gamma   90.00
#
_symmetry.space_group_name_H-M   'P 1'
#
loop_
_entity.id
_entity.type
_entity.pdbx_description
1 polymer ?
#
loop_
_entity_poly.entity_id
_entity_poly.type
_entity_poly.pdbx_seq_one_letter_code
_entity_poly.pdbx_strand_id
1 'polypeptide(L)' 'MAKAPSTKKNKLGIKNSLVNNINAKKEKGTSKSKAKSTVSKKAYKKMEDNWGKDK' A
#
# COMPACT_ATOMS: atom_id res chain seq x y z
N MET A 1 2.65 -27.51 -8.86
CA MET A 1 2.23 -27.12 -7.49
C MET A 1 2.64 -25.67 -7.25
N ALA A 2 1.69 -24.74 -7.06
CA ALA A 2 2.02 -23.33 -6.82
C ALA A 2 2.59 -23.14 -5.41
N LYS A 3 3.70 -22.40 -5.30
CA LYS A 3 4.40 -22.15 -4.02
C LYS A 3 3.61 -21.14 -3.19
N ALA A 4 3.25 -21.49 -1.96
CA ALA A 4 2.50 -20.60 -1.06
C ALA A 4 3.22 -19.25 -0.89
N PRO A 5 2.48 -18.11 -0.80
CA PRO A 5 3.08 -16.80 -0.66
C PRO A 5 3.85 -16.72 0.67
N SER A 6 5.17 -16.57 0.59
CA SER A 6 6.01 -16.41 1.77
C SER A 6 5.52 -15.21 2.57
N THR A 7 5.11 -15.41 3.83
CA THR A 7 4.80 -14.30 4.75
C THR A 7 6.12 -13.67 5.16
N LYS A 8 6.70 -12.85 4.27
CA LYS A 8 7.96 -12.17 4.49
C LYS A 8 7.75 -11.13 5.59
N LYS A 9 8.05 -11.54 6.83
CA LYS A 9 8.07 -10.66 8.00
C LYS A 9 9.27 -9.74 7.89
N ASN A 10 9.15 -8.51 8.38
CA ASN A 10 10.29 -7.60 8.44
C ASN A 10 11.28 -8.03 9.53
N LYS A 11 12.40 -7.30 9.70
CA LYS A 11 13.46 -7.59 10.68
C LYS A 11 12.96 -7.68 12.13
N LEU A 12 11.75 -7.20 12.43
CA LEU A 12 11.12 -7.23 13.76
C LEU A 12 10.10 -8.38 13.92
N GLY A 13 10.01 -9.31 12.96
CA GLY A 13 9.09 -10.45 13.04
C GLY A 13 7.61 -10.12 12.83
N ILE A 14 7.28 -8.84 12.58
CA ILE A 14 5.92 -8.36 12.36
C ILE A 14 5.55 -8.54 10.89
N LYS A 15 4.41 -9.18 10.61
CA LYS A 15 3.81 -9.22 9.26
C LYS A 15 3.50 -7.79 8.84
N ASN A 16 3.89 -7.40 7.62
CA ASN A 16 3.63 -6.13 6.91
C ASN A 16 2.40 -5.33 7.41
N SER A 17 2.50 -4.75 8.60
CA SER A 17 1.39 -4.08 9.28
C SER A 17 1.36 -2.64 8.81
N LEU A 18 0.15 -2.12 8.62
CA LEU A 18 -0.08 -0.76 8.16
C LEU A 18 0.72 0.25 9.00
N VAL A 19 0.66 0.12 10.33
CA VAL A 19 1.36 1.01 11.27
C VAL A 19 2.88 0.97 11.06
N ASN A 20 3.43 -0.23 10.86
CA ASN A 20 4.87 -0.42 10.69
C ASN A 20 5.36 0.19 9.37
N ASN A 21 4.57 0.06 8.30
CA ASN A 21 4.87 0.68 7.01
C ASN A 21 4.79 2.21 7.08
N ILE A 22 3.82 2.76 7.83
CA ILE A 22 3.69 4.20 8.05
C ILE A 22 4.91 4.72 8.80
N ASN A 23 5.28 4.11 9.93
CA ASN A 23 6.45 4.54 10.71
C ASN A 23 7.74 4.40 9.90
N ALA A 24 7.93 3.28 9.19
CA ALA A 24 9.10 3.12 8.33
C ALA A 24 9.21 4.20 7.23
N LYS A 25 8.10 4.69 6.68
CA LYS A 25 8.12 5.81 5.71
C LYS A 25 8.39 7.16 6.35
N LYS A 26 7.93 7.36 7.59
CA LYS A 26 8.24 8.56 8.39
C LYS A 26 9.74 8.61 8.72
N GLU A 27 10.30 7.53 9.26
CA GLU A 27 11.74 7.41 9.56
C GLU A 27 12.60 7.62 8.32
N LYS A 28 12.18 7.09 7.17
CA LYS A 28 12.86 7.30 5.87
C LYS A 28 12.69 8.70 5.28
N GLY A 29 11.86 9.57 5.86
CA GLY A 29 11.54 10.89 5.30
C GLY A 29 10.77 10.86 3.97
N THR A 30 10.27 9.70 3.53
CA THR A 30 9.55 9.52 2.26
C THR A 30 8.02 9.56 2.43
N SER A 31 7.56 9.84 3.65
CA SER A 31 6.15 10.06 3.93
C SER A 31 5.63 11.24 3.10
N LYS A 32 4.56 11.01 2.34
CA LYS A 32 3.95 12.08 1.55
C LYS A 32 3.17 13.02 2.47
N SER A 33 3.21 14.32 2.18
CA SER A 33 2.31 15.28 2.81
C SER A 33 0.85 14.96 2.45
N LYS A 34 -0.09 15.44 3.25
CA LYS A 34 -1.53 15.21 3.02
C LYS A 34 -1.98 15.70 1.65
N ALA A 35 -1.46 16.85 1.21
CA ALA A 35 -1.70 17.40 -0.13
C ALA A 35 -1.23 16.47 -1.26
N LYS A 36 -0.10 15.78 -1.07
CA LYS A 36 0.46 14.80 -2.03
C LYS A 36 -0.14 13.40 -1.89
N SER A 37 -1.05 13.20 -0.95
CA SER A 37 -1.70 11.91 -0.66
C SER A 37 -3.11 11.81 -1.24
N THR A 38 -3.57 12.84 -1.97
CA THR A 38 -4.87 12.85 -2.65
C THR A 38 -4.78 12.10 -3.97
N VAL A 39 -5.85 11.36 -4.31
CA VAL A 39 -6.01 10.70 -5.60
C VAL A 39 -6.40 11.76 -6.65
N SER A 40 -5.72 11.80 -7.80
CA SER A 40 -6.11 12.72 -8.87
C SER A 40 -7.46 12.30 -9.46
N LYS A 41 -8.23 13.25 -10.00
CA LYS A 41 -9.53 12.95 -10.65
C LYS A 41 -9.42 11.85 -11.70
N LYS A 42 -8.35 11.86 -12.50
CA LYS A 42 -8.07 10.83 -13.52
C LYS A 42 -7.80 9.45 -12.92
N ALA A 43 -7.07 9.40 -11.81
CA ALA A 43 -6.81 8.14 -11.11
C ALA A 43 -8.08 7.60 -10.43
N TYR A 44 -8.90 8.49 -9.88
CA TYR A 44 -10.18 8.12 -9.26
C TYR A 44 -11.14 7.52 -10.30
N LYS A 45 -11.31 8.18 -11.45
CA LYS A 45 -12.14 7.67 -12.55
C LYS A 45 -11.74 6.26 -13.00
N LYS A 46 -10.43 5.99 -13.12
CA LYS A 46 -9.92 4.64 -13.44
C LYS A 46 -10.22 3.59 -12.36
N MET A 47 -10.31 3.99 -11.09
CA MET A 47 -10.75 3.07 -10.03
C MET A 47 -12.23 2.78 -10.16
N GLU A 48 -13.06 3.82 -10.35
CA GLU A 48 -14.50 3.69 -10.54
C GLU A 48 -14.84 2.79 -11.74
N ASP A 49 -14.17 3.00 -12.87
CA ASP A 49 -14.37 2.21 -14.09
C ASP A 49 -14.10 0.71 -13.89
N ASN A 50 -13.37 0.33 -12.84
CA ASN A 50 -13.00 -1.05 -12.52
C ASN A 50 -13.70 -1.59 -11.27
N TRP A 51 -14.62 -0.84 -10.66
CA TRP A 51 -15.40 -1.34 -9.54
C TRP A 51 -16.45 -2.35 -10.00
N GLY A 52 -16.52 -3.49 -9.31
CA GLY A 52 -17.49 -4.54 -9.60
C GLY A 52 -17.26 -5.30 -10.90
N LYS A 53 -16.11 -5.09 -11.57
CA LYS A 53 -15.68 -5.91 -12.70
C LYS A 53 -14.78 -7.02 -12.17
N ASP A 54 -15.23 -8.27 -12.32
CA ASP A 54 -14.34 -9.42 -12.14
C ASP A 54 -13.26 -9.40 -13.22
N LYS A 55 -12.05 -9.80 -12.82
CA LYS A 55 -10.83 -9.74 -13.65
C LYS A 55 -10.86 -10.69 -14.83
#